data_AF-A0A0C4WMN8-F1
#
_entry.id   AF-A0A0C4WMN8-F1
#
_cell.length_a   1.000
_cell.length_b   1.000
_cell.length_c   1.000
_cell.angle_alpha   90.00
_cell.angle_beta   90.00
_cell.angle_gamma   90.00
#
_symmetry.space_group_name_H-M   'P 1'
#
loop_
_entity.id
_entity.type
_entity.pdbx_description
1 polymer ?
#
loop_
_entity_poly.entity_id
_entity_poly.type
_entity_poly.pdbx_seq_one_letter_code
_entity_poly.pdbx_strand_id
1 'polypeptide(L)'
;MRIELDSADAIGPVVRASRKAQSIRQDDAAGSIGVSESFMGKVESGGETVQWGKLFQVLEGLGVRVILDVPDEVAGQLAAAQQLHARQQRARAARQTKTAERSGRQAGPEEVR
;
A
#
# COMPACT_ATOMS: atom_id res chain seq x y z
N MET A 1 4.82 20.28 5.96
CA MET A 1 6.13 19.88 6.54
C MET A 1 6.72 18.75 5.70
N ARG A 2 8.05 18.68 5.56
CA ARG A 2 8.77 17.54 4.97
C ARG A 2 9.77 17.04 6.02
N ILE A 3 9.94 15.72 6.12
CA ILE A 3 10.85 15.06 7.06
C ILE A 3 11.72 14.14 6.22
N GLU A 4 13.04 14.23 6.38
CA GLU A 4 14.00 13.31 5.79
C GLU A 4 14.13 12.09 6.70
N LEU A 5 14.22 10.90 6.09
CA LEU A 5 14.34 9.64 6.80
C LEU A 5 15.67 8.99 6.42
N ASP A 6 16.57 8.85 7.40
CA ASP A 6 17.88 8.22 7.21
C ASP A 6 17.83 6.69 7.36
N SER A 7 16.72 6.16 7.90
CA SER A 7 16.51 4.73 8.15
C SER A 7 15.03 4.35 8.06
N ALA A 8 14.77 3.06 7.83
CA ALA A 8 13.40 2.56 7.69
C ALA A 8 12.60 2.64 8.99
N ASP A 9 13.24 2.45 10.16
CA ASP A 9 12.59 2.52 11.46
C ASP A 9 12.12 3.93 11.83
N ALA A 10 12.76 4.96 11.27
CA ALA A 10 12.39 6.36 11.47
C ALA A 10 10.97 6.70 10.97
N ILE A 11 10.38 5.85 10.12
CA ILE A 11 8.97 5.99 9.70
C ILE A 11 8.00 5.84 10.88
N GLY A 12 8.35 5.04 11.89
CA GLY A 12 7.44 4.69 12.99
C GLY A 12 7.00 5.89 13.83
N PRO A 13 7.93 6.72 14.32
CA PRO A 13 7.60 7.99 14.99
C PRO A 13 6.71 8.90 14.14
N VAL A 14 6.93 8.97 12.82
CA VAL A 14 6.11 9.79 11.91
C VAL A 14 4.67 9.27 11.83
N VAL A 15 4.50 7.95 11.68
CA VAL A 15 3.18 7.30 11.69
C VAL A 15 2.46 7.54 13.02
N ARG A 16 3.16 7.33 14.14
CA ARG A 16 2.60 7.52 15.48
C ARG A 16 2.18 8.97 15.73
N ALA A 17 3.03 9.94 15.37
CA ALA A 17 2.73 11.36 15.52
C ALA A 17 1.54 11.77 14.64
N SER A 18 1.51 11.32 13.39
CA SER A 18 0.41 11.60 12.44
C SER A 18 -0.92 11.08 12.96
N ARG A 19 -0.94 9.86 13.52
CA ARG A 19 -2.11 9.29 14.17
C ARG A 19 -2.53 10.09 15.40
N LYS A 20 -1.59 10.39 16.30
CA LYS A 20 -1.89 11.11 17.56
C LYS A 20 -2.39 12.53 17.32
N ALA A 21 -1.91 13.20 16.27
CA ALA A 21 -2.40 14.51 15.85
C ALA A 21 -3.88 14.49 15.45
N GLN A 22 -4.41 13.34 15.04
CA GLN A 22 -5.82 13.12 14.71
C GLN A 22 -6.65 12.61 15.91
N SER A 23 -6.04 12.46 17.09
CA SER A 23 -6.66 11.97 18.32
C SER A 23 -7.34 10.59 18.21
N ILE A 24 -6.97 9.77 17.22
CA ILE A 24 -7.50 8.41 17.04
C ILE A 24 -6.68 7.40 17.84
N ARG A 25 -7.35 6.39 18.41
CA ARG A 25 -6.68 5.26 19.07
C ARG A 25 -6.04 4.32 18.04
N GLN A 26 -5.18 3.43 18.51
CA GLN A 26 -4.40 2.57 17.62
C GLN A 26 -5.23 1.47 16.98
N ASP A 27 -6.09 0.83 17.77
CA ASP A 27 -7.11 -0.14 17.36
C ASP A 27 -8.12 0.49 16.38
N ASP A 28 -8.64 1.67 16.70
CA ASP A 28 -9.57 2.40 15.83
C ASP A 28 -8.95 2.72 14.46
N ALA A 29 -7.70 3.21 14.47
CA ALA A 29 -6.96 3.52 13.23
C ALA A 29 -6.67 2.26 12.42
N ALA A 30 -6.24 1.18 13.08
CA ALA A 30 -5.95 -0.09 12.43
C ALA A 30 -7.20 -0.67 11.75
N GLY A 31 -8.33 -0.70 12.48
CA GLY A 31 -9.61 -1.17 11.96
C GLY A 31 -10.10 -0.35 10.77
N SER A 32 -10.03 0.98 10.87
CA SER A 32 -10.48 1.89 9.80
C SER A 32 -9.63 1.78 8.53
N ILE A 33 -8.33 1.58 8.68
CA ILE A 33 -7.38 1.44 7.56
C ILE A 33 -7.45 0.05 6.93
N GLY A 34 -7.89 -0.97 7.67
CA GLY A 34 -7.93 -2.36 7.22
C GLY A 34 -6.62 -3.12 7.47
N VAL A 35 -5.95 -2.83 8.59
CA VAL A 35 -4.77 -3.58 9.07
C VAL A 35 -5.01 -4.11 10.49
N SER A 36 -4.21 -5.07 10.96
CA SER A 36 -4.31 -5.53 12.34
C SER A 36 -3.71 -4.51 13.32
N GLU A 37 -4.25 -4.45 14.54
CA GLU A 37 -3.67 -3.62 15.60
C GLU A 37 -2.20 -3.97 15.87
N SER A 38 -1.87 -5.26 15.86
CA SER A 38 -0.48 -5.75 16.00
C SER A 38 0.44 -5.25 14.88
N PHE A 39 -0.08 -5.11 13.66
CA PHE A 39 0.66 -4.55 12.54
C PHE A 39 0.86 -3.05 12.73
N MET A 40 -0.19 -2.31 13.10
CA MET A 40 -0.11 -0.89 13.43
C MET A 40 0.92 -0.63 14.55
N GLY A 41 0.94 -1.50 15.58
CA GLY A 41 1.95 -1.51 16.65
C GLY A 41 3.37 -1.61 16.13
N LYS A 42 3.64 -2.61 15.28
CA LYS A 42 4.96 -2.82 14.67
C LYS A 42 5.40 -1.66 13.77
N VAL A 43 4.47 -1.06 13.03
CA VAL A 43 4.78 0.11 12.20
C VAL A 43 5.15 1.31 13.08
N GLU A 44 4.33 1.64 14.08
CA GLU A 44 4.60 2.78 14.98
C GLU A 44 5.90 2.64 15.77
N SER A 45 6.36 1.42 16.03
CA SER A 45 7.63 1.15 16.69
C SER A 45 8.83 1.09 15.75
N GLY A 46 8.65 1.27 14.44
CA GLY A 46 9.74 1.20 13.46
C GLY A 46 10.26 -0.22 13.22
N GLY A 47 9.40 -1.24 13.25
CA GLY A 47 9.82 -2.63 13.07
C GLY A 47 10.63 -2.86 11.77
N GLU A 48 11.73 -3.61 11.86
CA GLU A 48 12.69 -3.80 10.76
C GLU A 48 12.07 -4.39 9.48
N THR A 49 11.04 -5.24 9.63
CA THR A 49 10.42 -5.97 8.53
C THR A 49 8.91 -5.74 8.47
N VAL A 50 8.53 -4.59 7.92
CA VAL A 50 7.13 -4.26 7.63
C VAL A 50 6.81 -4.59 6.17
N GLN A 51 5.65 -5.22 5.94
CA GLN A 51 5.17 -5.44 4.58
C GLN A 51 4.87 -4.10 3.89
N TRP A 52 5.66 -3.77 2.85
CA TRP A 52 5.58 -2.53 2.09
C TRP A 52 4.15 -2.13 1.67
N GLY A 53 3.39 -3.06 1.10
CA GLY A 53 2.01 -2.76 0.66
C GLY A 53 1.11 -2.27 1.80
N LYS A 54 1.20 -2.90 2.97
CA LYS A 54 0.42 -2.50 4.15
C LYS A 54 0.96 -1.21 4.80
N LEU A 55 2.27 -0.97 4.72
CA LEU A 55 2.85 0.30 5.16
C LEU A 55 2.27 1.47 4.34
N PHE A 56 2.26 1.35 3.01
CA PHE A 56 1.70 2.38 2.14
C PHE A 56 0.21 2.61 2.38
N GLN A 57 -0.54 1.53 2.65
CA GLN A 57 -1.94 1.61 3.07
C GLN A 57 -2.12 2.41 4.38
N VAL A 58 -1.24 2.20 5.38
CA VAL A 58 -1.26 2.98 6.63
C VAL A 58 -0.91 4.44 6.39
N LEU A 59 0.14 4.72 5.61
CA LEU A 59 0.55 6.09 5.30
C LEU A 59 -0.56 6.85 4.57
N GLU A 60 -1.18 6.23 3.56
CA GLU A 60 -2.33 6.78 2.85
C GLU A 60 -3.50 7.04 3.80
N GLY A 61 -3.86 6.06 4.62
CA GLY A 61 -4.96 6.18 5.59
C GLY A 61 -4.77 7.28 6.64
N LEU A 62 -3.51 7.63 6.94
CA LEU A 62 -3.17 8.74 7.85
C LEU A 62 -2.92 10.06 7.11
N GLY A 63 -3.05 10.10 5.79
CA GLY A 63 -2.80 11.30 4.98
C GLY A 63 -1.33 11.66 4.80
N VAL A 64 -0.42 10.70 5.02
CA VAL A 64 1.02 10.87 4.86
C VAL A 64 1.41 10.56 3.40
N ARG A 65 2.05 11.53 2.75
CA ARG A 65 2.53 11.38 1.36
C ARG A 65 4.01 10.99 1.34
N VAL A 66 4.36 9.98 0.54
CA VAL A 66 5.74 9.59 0.26
C VAL A 66 6.19 10.30 -1.01
N ILE A 67 7.28 11.06 -0.92
CA ILE A 67 7.91 11.75 -2.04
C ILE A 67 9.33 11.22 -2.13
N LEU A 68 9.74 10.79 -3.31
CA LEU A 68 11.11 10.39 -3.60
C LEU A 68 11.83 11.57 -4.24
N ASP A 69 12.90 12.02 -3.60
CA ASP A 69 13.84 12.97 -4.19
C ASP A 69 14.91 12.18 -4.95
N VAL A 70 15.04 12.44 -6.25
CA VAL A 70 15.90 11.67 -7.15
C VAL A 70 16.65 12.62 -8.10
N PRO A 71 17.90 12.29 -8.49
CA PRO A 71 18.66 13.13 -9.42
C PRO A 71 17.99 13.25 -10.80
N ASP A 72 18.12 14.40 -11.45
CA ASP A 72 17.49 14.68 -12.75
C ASP A 72 17.98 13.72 -13.86
N GLU A 73 19.21 13.21 -13.74
CA GLU A 73 19.80 12.28 -14.69
C GLU A 73 19.00 10.97 -14.83
N VAL A 74 18.18 10.62 -13.83
CA VAL A 74 17.36 9.39 -13.86
C VAL A 74 16.06 9.54 -14.64
N ALA A 75 15.71 10.75 -15.09
CA ALA A 75 14.42 11.04 -15.71
C ALA A 75 14.12 10.15 -16.93
N GLY A 76 15.12 9.91 -17.78
CA GLY A 76 15.01 9.05 -18.95
C GLY A 76 14.71 7.59 -18.58
N GLN A 77 15.45 7.04 -17.61
CA GLN A 77 15.22 5.67 -17.13
C GLN A 77 13.87 5.53 -16.41
N LEU A 78 13.48 6.55 -15.64
CA LEU A 78 12.22 6.55 -14.90
C LEU A 78 11.02 6.50 -15.85
N ALA A 79 11.01 7.31 -16.91
CA ALA A 79 9.93 7.30 -17.89
C ALA A 79 9.77 5.92 -18.56
N ALA A 80 10.88 5.28 -18.95
CA ALA A 80 10.86 3.94 -19.52
C ALA A 80 10.36 2.88 -18.52
N ALA A 81 10.83 2.93 -17.26
CA ALA A 81 10.42 2.01 -16.21
C ALA A 81 8.92 2.15 -15.88
N GLN A 82 8.40 3.38 -15.81
CA GLN A 82 6.98 3.66 -15.58
C GLN A 82 6.10 3.10 -16.71
N GLN A 83 6.51 3.28 -17.97
CA GLN A 83 5.79 2.71 -19.12
C GLN A 83 5.74 1.18 -19.06
N LEU A 84 6.86 0.52 -18.74
CA LEU A 84 6.91 -0.93 -18.58
C LEU A 84 6.00 -1.40 -17.44
N HIS A 85 6.06 -0.72 -16.29
CA HIS A 85 5.23 -1.04 -15.13
C HIS A 85 3.73 -0.93 -15.46
N ALA A 86 3.32 0.16 -16.10
CA ALA A 86 1.93 0.36 -16.51
C ALA A 86 1.44 -0.73 -17.48
N ARG A 87 2.29 -1.15 -18.44
CA ARG A 87 1.99 -2.26 -19.36
C ARG A 87 1.83 -3.58 -18.61
N GLN A 88 2.72 -3.89 -17.67
CA GLN A 88 2.65 -5.11 -16.86
C GLN A 88 1.38 -5.13 -16.00
N GLN A 89 1.02 -4.01 -15.37
CA GLN A 89 -0.20 -3.91 -14.57
C GLN A 89 -1.46 -4.14 -15.42
N ARG A 90 -1.56 -3.51 -16.60
CA ARG A 90 -2.67 -3.72 -17.54
C ARG A 90 -2.78 -5.18 -17.99
N ALA A 91 -1.66 -5.81 -18.33
CA ALA A 91 -1.63 -7.21 -18.72
C ALA A 91 -2.08 -8.15 -17.58
N ARG A 92 -1.65 -7.86 -16.33
CA ARG A 92 -2.06 -8.63 -15.15
C ARG A 92 -3.55 -8.48 -14.87
N ALA A 93 -4.09 -7.26 -14.92
CA ALA A 93 -5.52 -7.01 -14.73
C ALA A 93 -6.37 -7.76 -15.77
N ALA A 94 -6.01 -7.69 -17.05
CA ALA A 94 -6.72 -8.39 -18.12
C ALA A 94 -6.70 -9.93 -17.94
N ARG A 95 -5.63 -10.50 -17.40
CA ARG A 95 -5.57 -11.93 -17.06
C ARG A 95 -6.50 -12.29 -15.91
N GLN A 96 -6.55 -11.47 -14.87
CA GLN A 96 -7.42 -11.70 -13.71
C GLN A 96 -8.91 -11.64 -14.10
N THR A 97 -9.30 -10.68 -14.96
CA THR A 97 -10.67 -10.59 -15.48
C THR A 97 -11.07 -11.83 -16.26
N LYS A 98 -10.19 -12.33 -17.16
CA LYS A 98 -10.46 -13.55 -17.95
C LYS A 98 -10.59 -14.80 -17.08
N THR A 99 -9.80 -14.91 -16.01
CA THR A 99 -9.90 -16.03 -15.06
C THR A 99 -11.20 -15.96 -14.26
N ALA A 100 -11.60 -14.77 -13.79
CA ALA A 100 -12.85 -14.57 -13.07
C ALA A 100 -14.08 -14.84 -13.97
N GLU A 101 -14.06 -14.38 -15.22
CA GLU A 101 -15.12 -14.66 -16.21
C GLU A 101 -15.24 -16.14 -16.54
N ARG A 102 -14.11 -16.86 -16.70
CA ARG A 102 -14.12 -18.33 -16.91
C ARG A 102 -14.67 -19.08 -15.71
N SER A 103 -14.31 -18.67 -14.49
CA SER A 103 -14.81 -19.29 -13.25
C SER A 103 -16.31 -19.04 -13.05
N GLY A 104 -16.83 -17.88 -13.45
CA GLY A 104 -18.27 -17.57 -13.37
C GLY A 104 -19.11 -18.29 -14.43
N ARG A 105 -18.53 -18.58 -15.61
CA ARG A 105 -19.25 -19.27 -16.70
C ARG A 105 -19.38 -20.78 -16.52
N GLN A 106 -18.56 -21.39 -15.66
CA GLN A 106 -18.66 -22.81 -15.30
C GLN A 106 -19.71 -23.09 -14.20
N ALA A 107 -20.30 -22.06 -13.59
CA ALA A 107 -21.16 -22.17 -12.41
C ALA A 107 -22.67 -21.93 -12.68
N GLY A 108 -23.21 -22.30 -13.84
CA GLY A 108 -24.67 -22.35 -13.99
C GLY A 108 -25.18 -23.03 -15.25
N PRO A 109 -26.46 -23.48 -15.28
CA PRO A 109 -27.33 -23.94 -14.19
C PRO A 109 -27.47 -25.48 -14.24
N GLU A 110 -27.01 -26.21 -13.22
CA GLU A 110 -27.42 -27.61 -13.04
C GLU A 110 -28.82 -27.64 -12.41
N GLU A 111 -29.79 -27.96 -13.27
CA GLU A 111 -31.08 -28.61 -13.04
C GLU A 111 -31.72 -28.46 -11.64
N VAL A 112 -32.65 -27.50 -11.53
CA VAL A 112 -33.81 -27.66 -10.65
C VAL A 112 -34.80 -28.56 -11.37
N ARG A 113 -34.78 -29.86 -11.05
CA ARG A 113 -35.86 -30.81 -11.32
C ARG A 113 -36.50 -31.20 -9.99
#